data_AF-A0A6A3NFI3-F1
#
_entry.id   AF-A0A6A3NFI3-F1
#
_cell.length_a   1.000
_cell.length_b   1.000
_cell.length_c   1.000
_cell.angle_alpha   90.00
_cell.angle_beta   90.00
_cell.angle_gamma   90.00
#
_symmetry.space_group_name_H-M   'P 1'
#
loop_
_entity.id
_entity.type
_entity.pdbx_description
1 polymer ?
#
loop_
_entity_poly.entity_id
_entity_poly.type
_entity_poly.pdbx_seq_one_letter_code
_entity_poly.pdbx_strand_id
1 'polypeptide(L)'
;MATSPTRVGPHFTEEVMYKVVDGIKAASGKLLQIVNFNIQQRLYVVAEALAQARARKEKCEQSGRPFTLPRGLATTPLVGIDVPFHSRELLGGVPSFRALLRTKFDPQVLERQLPLLVNRHIPNLVATLFSLESSYFEEVYQATKSPFLAEVLDTMHLQLTMKAQLAHLLVVELLAYQFAVPVQWIKTQALLFS
;
A
#
# COMPACT_ATOMS: atom_id res chain seq x y z
N MET A 1 -10.20 9.27 -4.38
CA MET A 1 -10.78 10.41 -3.62
C MET A 1 -10.32 10.36 -2.18
N ALA A 2 -10.02 11.52 -1.58
CA ALA A 2 -9.89 11.63 -0.13
C ALA A 2 -11.28 11.56 0.51
N THR A 3 -11.42 10.82 1.60
CA THR A 3 -12.70 10.52 2.27
C THR A 3 -12.59 10.78 3.76
N SER A 4 -13.61 11.40 4.35
CA SER A 4 -13.68 11.76 5.76
C SER A 4 -14.99 11.25 6.39
N PRO A 5 -14.97 10.11 7.11
CA PRO A 5 -16.15 9.54 7.78
C PRO A 5 -16.90 10.55 8.65
N THR A 6 -16.18 11.32 9.46
CA THR A 6 -16.75 12.31 10.40
C THR A 6 -17.57 13.41 9.72
N ARG A 7 -17.41 13.64 8.41
CA ARG A 7 -18.22 14.62 7.66
C ARG A 7 -19.60 14.10 7.28
N VAL A 8 -19.83 12.78 7.34
CA VAL A 8 -21.15 12.18 7.10
C VAL A 8 -22.07 12.40 8.30
N GLY A 9 -21.54 12.18 9.52
CA GLY A 9 -22.27 12.37 10.77
C GLY A 9 -21.59 11.66 11.95
N PRO A 10 -22.04 11.93 13.19
CA PRO A 10 -21.40 11.44 14.41
C PRO A 10 -21.44 9.90 14.57
N HIS A 11 -22.41 9.23 13.93
CA HIS A 11 -22.56 7.78 13.98
C HIS A 11 -21.88 7.05 12.82
N PHE A 12 -21.27 7.78 11.88
CA PHE A 12 -20.59 7.19 10.74
C PHE A 12 -19.10 6.99 11.05
N THR A 13 -18.78 5.82 11.63
CA THR A 13 -17.41 5.45 12.02
C THR A 13 -16.58 4.94 10.85
N GLU A 14 -15.27 4.79 11.05
CA GLU A 14 -14.38 4.14 10.07
C GLU A 14 -14.83 2.71 9.71
N GLU A 15 -15.34 1.94 10.67
CA GLU A 15 -15.84 0.59 10.41
C GLU A 15 -17.05 0.59 9.49
N VAL A 16 -17.95 1.56 9.67
CA VAL A 16 -19.09 1.76 8.77
C VAL A 16 -18.58 2.15 7.38
N MET A 17 -17.58 3.03 7.29
CA MET A 17 -16.95 3.38 6.02
C MET A 17 -16.37 2.13 5.32
N TYR A 18 -15.67 1.26 6.04
CA TYR A 18 -15.10 0.02 5.49
C TYR A 18 -16.20 -0.87 4.91
N LYS A 19 -17.28 -1.10 5.66
CA LYS A 19 -18.45 -1.88 5.21
C LYS A 19 -19.11 -1.27 3.98
N VAL A 20 -19.20 0.06 3.90
CA VAL A 20 -19.76 0.75 2.72
C VAL A 20 -18.88 0.55 1.49
N VAL A 21 -17.56 0.72 1.63
CA VAL A 21 -16.61 0.50 0.52
C VAL A 21 -16.69 -0.94 0.02
N ASP A 22 -16.68 -1.92 0.92
CA ASP A 22 -16.79 -3.35 0.59
C ASP A 22 -18.15 -3.70 -0.03
N GLY A 23 -19.24 -3.12 0.50
CA GLY A 23 -20.58 -3.31 -0.04
C GLY A 23 -20.72 -2.76 -1.47
N ILE A 24 -20.18 -1.57 -1.73
CA ILE A 24 -20.16 -0.99 -3.09
C ILE A 24 -19.33 -1.88 -4.03
N LYS A 25 -18.14 -2.32 -3.61
CA LYS A 25 -17.31 -3.24 -4.38
C LYS A 25 -18.07 -4.52 -4.73
N ALA A 26 -18.74 -5.14 -3.76
CA ALA A 26 -19.51 -6.37 -3.95
C ALA A 26 -20.70 -6.15 -4.90
N ALA A 27 -21.48 -5.09 -4.70
CA ALA A 27 -22.66 -4.79 -5.50
C ALA A 27 -22.32 -4.41 -6.95
N SER A 28 -21.19 -3.73 -7.16
CA SER A 28 -20.78 -3.23 -8.48
C SER A 28 -19.91 -4.22 -9.26
N GLY A 29 -19.38 -5.26 -8.63
CA GLY A 29 -18.41 -6.19 -9.23
C GLY A 29 -17.08 -5.52 -9.62
N LYS A 30 -16.83 -4.32 -9.09
CA LYS A 30 -15.81 -3.38 -9.56
C LYS A 30 -14.88 -3.03 -8.41
N LEU A 31 -13.59 -2.88 -8.70
CA LEU A 31 -12.63 -2.52 -7.65
C LEU A 31 -12.96 -1.14 -7.06
N LEU A 32 -13.14 -1.13 -5.74
CA LEU A 32 -13.13 0.04 -4.88
C LEU A 32 -12.36 -0.35 -3.62
N GLN A 33 -11.33 0.41 -3.27
CA GLN A 33 -10.39 0.02 -2.21
C GLN A 33 -9.89 1.25 -1.46
N ILE A 34 -9.75 1.13 -0.14
CA ILE A 34 -8.99 2.09 0.66
C ILE A 34 -7.50 1.83 0.45
N VAL A 35 -6.80 2.83 -0.05
CA VAL A 35 -5.40 2.76 -0.47
C VAL A 35 -4.47 3.55 0.45
N ASN A 36 -5.00 4.43 1.29
CA ASN A 36 -4.23 5.14 2.30
C ASN A 36 -5.05 5.38 3.56
N PHE A 37 -4.52 4.92 4.69
CA PHE A 37 -5.05 5.09 6.04
C PHE A 37 -4.31 6.24 6.71
N ASN A 38 -4.74 7.50 6.51
CA ASN A 38 -3.97 8.69 6.90
C ASN A 38 -4.19 9.15 8.35
N ILE A 39 -5.45 9.44 8.72
CA ILE A 39 -5.78 9.97 10.05
C ILE A 39 -7.02 9.24 10.55
N GLN A 40 -6.91 8.64 11.73
CA GLN A 40 -7.97 7.84 12.32
C GLN A 40 -9.28 8.64 12.39
N GLN A 41 -10.37 8.02 11.93
CA GLN A 41 -11.73 8.58 11.76
C GLN A 41 -11.86 9.78 10.81
N ARG A 42 -10.76 10.40 10.37
CA ARG A 42 -10.78 11.71 9.71
C ARG A 42 -10.40 11.70 8.25
N LEU A 43 -9.40 10.92 7.85
CA LEU A 43 -8.84 11.01 6.51
C LEU A 43 -8.36 9.67 5.99
N TYR A 44 -8.97 9.25 4.89
CA TYR A 44 -8.63 8.04 4.14
C TYR A 44 -8.58 8.37 2.65
N VAL A 45 -7.92 7.55 1.85
CA VAL A 45 -7.99 7.66 0.38
C VAL A 45 -8.62 6.38 -0.17
N VAL A 46 -9.66 6.55 -0.98
CA VAL A 46 -10.34 5.45 -1.69
C VAL A 46 -10.03 5.57 -3.18
N ALA A 47 -9.57 4.48 -3.78
CA ALA A 47 -9.31 4.36 -5.21
C ALA A 47 -10.29 3.40 -5.87
N GLU A 48 -10.58 3.64 -7.15
CA GLU A 48 -11.39 2.77 -8.00
C GLU A 48 -10.54 2.09 -9.07
N ALA A 49 -11.11 1.11 -9.80
CA ALA A 49 -10.41 0.41 -10.87
C ALA A 49 -9.93 1.38 -11.97
N LEU A 50 -8.74 1.12 -12.50
CA LEU A 50 -8.13 1.94 -13.54
C LEU A 50 -8.98 2.01 -14.81
N ALA A 51 -9.54 0.87 -15.23
CA ALA A 51 -10.40 0.79 -16.41
C ALA A 51 -11.66 1.69 -16.29
N GLN A 52 -12.22 1.81 -15.07
CA GLN A 52 -13.39 2.65 -14.84
C GLN A 52 -13.03 4.13 -14.89
N ALA A 53 -11.93 4.52 -14.25
CA ALA A 53 -11.44 5.89 -14.28
C ALA A 53 -11.13 6.33 -15.72
N ARG A 54 -10.47 5.47 -16.50
CA ARG A 54 -10.17 5.70 -17.93
C ARG A 54 -11.43 5.84 -18.77
N ALA A 55 -12.37 4.90 -18.67
CA ALA A 55 -13.61 4.95 -19.45
C ALA A 55 -14.44 6.23 -19.16
N ARG A 56 -14.45 6.70 -17.91
CA ARG A 56 -15.12 7.97 -17.57
C ARG A 56 -14.38 9.17 -18.15
N LYS A 57 -13.05 9.17 -18.09
CA LYS A 57 -12.21 10.22 -18.67
C LYS A 57 -12.40 10.32 -20.18
N GLU A 58 -12.31 9.20 -20.89
CA GLU A 58 -12.53 9.12 -22.34
C GLU A 58 -13.92 9.63 -22.74
N LYS A 59 -14.97 9.26 -22.00
CA LYS A 59 -16.34 9.77 -22.24
C LYS A 59 -16.45 11.28 -22.07
N CYS A 60 -15.77 11.86 -21.08
CA CYS A 60 -15.73 13.30 -20.87
C CYS A 60 -15.00 14.01 -22.02
N GLU A 61 -13.83 13.49 -22.42
CA GLU A 61 -13.03 14.01 -23.54
C GLU A 61 -13.82 13.98 -24.86
N GLN A 62 -14.52 12.88 -25.16
CA GLN A 62 -15.41 12.78 -26.34
C GLN A 62 -16.55 13.81 -26.32
N SER A 63 -17.02 14.21 -25.13
CA SER A 63 -18.06 15.23 -24.97
C SER A 63 -17.52 16.67 -24.94
N GLY A 64 -16.21 16.87 -25.15
CA GLY A 64 -15.56 18.17 -25.08
C GLY A 64 -15.53 18.79 -23.68
N ARG A 65 -15.72 17.98 -22.63
CA ARG A 65 -15.77 18.43 -21.23
C ARG A 65 -14.57 17.90 -20.46
N PRO A 66 -13.93 18.71 -19.59
CA PRO A 66 -12.85 18.22 -18.75
C PRO A 66 -13.39 17.18 -17.74
N PHE A 67 -12.68 16.06 -17.61
CA PHE A 67 -13.00 15.06 -16.59
C PHE A 67 -12.73 15.64 -15.20
N THR A 68 -13.81 16.00 -14.49
CA THR A 68 -13.77 16.50 -13.12
C THR A 68 -14.78 15.75 -12.29
N LEU A 69 -14.34 15.21 -11.15
CA LEU A 69 -15.24 14.64 -10.17
C LEU A 69 -15.72 15.77 -9.25
N PRO A 70 -17.02 15.87 -8.92
CA PRO A 70 -17.48 16.85 -7.96
C PRO A 70 -17.03 16.49 -6.54
N ARG A 71 -16.84 17.52 -5.70
CA ARG A 71 -16.66 17.33 -4.26
C ARG A 71 -18.00 16.91 -3.64
N GLY A 72 -17.98 15.86 -2.83
CA GLY A 72 -19.13 15.42 -2.05
C GLY A 72 -19.09 15.90 -0.60
N LEU A 73 -20.11 15.52 0.17
CA LEU A 73 -20.21 15.81 1.60
C LEU A 73 -18.99 15.27 2.36
N ALA A 74 -18.60 14.02 2.11
CA ALA A 74 -17.48 13.36 2.78
C ALA A 74 -16.30 13.07 1.85
N THR A 75 -16.43 13.32 0.55
CA THR A 75 -15.42 12.97 -0.46
C THR A 75 -14.85 14.20 -1.14
N THR A 76 -13.54 14.22 -1.32
CA THR A 76 -12.81 15.25 -2.06
C THR A 76 -12.01 14.57 -3.19
N PRO A 77 -12.25 14.92 -4.46
CA PRO A 77 -11.44 14.46 -5.59
C PRO A 77 -9.96 14.78 -5.40
N LEU A 78 -9.09 13.89 -5.88
CA LEU A 78 -7.66 14.16 -5.97
C LEU A 78 -7.35 14.61 -7.40
N VAL A 79 -7.20 15.90 -7.60
CA VAL A 79 -6.97 16.48 -8.94
C VAL A 79 -5.60 16.05 -9.45
N GLY A 80 -5.52 15.59 -10.70
CA GLY A 80 -4.27 15.17 -11.33
C GLY A 80 -3.81 13.75 -11.01
N ILE A 81 -4.56 12.98 -10.20
CA ILE A 81 -4.25 11.58 -9.89
C ILE A 81 -5.27 10.67 -10.59
N ASP A 82 -4.83 9.97 -11.63
CA ASP A 82 -5.65 9.04 -12.43
C ASP A 82 -5.22 7.57 -12.31
N VAL A 83 -4.15 7.30 -11.55
CA VAL A 83 -3.66 5.95 -11.26
C VAL A 83 -4.06 5.54 -9.83
N PRO A 84 -4.60 4.33 -9.62
CA PRO A 84 -4.95 3.83 -8.31
C PRO A 84 -3.71 3.30 -7.55
N PHE A 85 -2.79 4.20 -7.17
CA PHE A 85 -1.61 3.82 -6.37
C PHE A 85 -1.99 3.10 -5.09
N HIS A 86 -1.13 2.20 -4.61
CA HIS A 86 -1.33 1.40 -3.39
C HIS A 86 -2.56 0.48 -3.44
N SER A 87 -3.07 0.23 -4.66
CA SER A 87 -4.21 -0.64 -4.92
C SER A 87 -3.77 -2.01 -5.43
N ARG A 88 -4.58 -3.03 -5.14
CA ARG A 88 -4.39 -4.38 -5.66
C ARG A 88 -4.45 -4.47 -7.19
N GLU A 89 -5.06 -3.49 -7.85
CA GLU A 89 -5.05 -3.33 -9.31
C GLU A 89 -3.61 -3.36 -9.88
N LEU A 90 -2.64 -2.85 -9.10
CA LEU A 90 -1.25 -2.71 -9.52
C LEU A 90 -0.38 -3.91 -9.17
N LEU A 91 -0.93 -4.98 -8.58
CA LEU A 91 -0.18 -6.18 -8.21
C LEU A 91 0.49 -6.84 -9.42
N GLY A 92 -0.15 -6.78 -10.60
CA GLY A 92 0.43 -7.31 -11.83
C GLY A 92 1.76 -6.66 -12.24
N GLY A 93 2.04 -5.44 -11.78
CA GLY A 93 3.30 -4.73 -12.05
C GLY A 93 4.43 -5.04 -11.07
N VAL A 94 4.14 -5.67 -9.93
CA VAL A 94 5.13 -5.98 -8.88
C VAL A 94 6.29 -6.82 -9.41
N PRO A 95 6.12 -7.86 -10.24
CA PRO A 95 7.24 -8.65 -10.76
C PRO A 95 8.26 -7.81 -11.55
N SER A 96 7.78 -6.96 -12.47
CA SER A 96 8.65 -6.10 -13.28
C SER A 96 9.37 -5.06 -12.44
N PHE A 97 8.67 -4.44 -11.47
CA PHE A 97 9.27 -3.44 -10.61
C PHE A 97 10.30 -4.05 -9.64
N ARG A 98 9.99 -5.23 -9.08
CA ARG A 98 10.95 -6.03 -8.30
C ARG A 98 12.22 -6.32 -9.10
N ALA A 99 12.08 -6.79 -10.34
CA ALA A 99 13.23 -7.09 -11.20
C ALA A 99 14.11 -5.85 -11.39
N LEU A 100 13.50 -4.68 -11.59
CA LEU A 100 14.23 -3.41 -11.66
C LEU A 100 14.94 -3.09 -10.33
N LEU A 101 14.26 -3.19 -9.19
CA LEU A 101 14.83 -2.88 -7.86
C LEU A 101 16.04 -3.77 -7.54
N ARG A 102 15.98 -5.06 -7.90
CA ARG A 102 17.13 -5.99 -7.74
C ARG A 102 18.39 -5.52 -8.47
N THR A 103 18.26 -4.76 -9.56
CA THR A 103 19.43 -4.17 -10.26
C THR A 103 19.95 -2.88 -9.64
N LYS A 104 19.18 -2.26 -8.75
CA LYS A 104 19.48 -0.95 -8.16
C LYS A 104 20.11 -1.04 -6.78
N PHE A 105 19.92 -2.16 -6.08
CA PHE A 105 20.46 -2.36 -4.75
C PHE A 105 21.53 -3.43 -4.76
N ASP A 106 22.75 -3.06 -4.41
CA ASP A 106 23.82 -4.01 -4.16
C ASP A 106 23.67 -4.62 -2.74
N PRO A 107 23.67 -5.95 -2.58
CA PRO A 107 23.48 -6.59 -1.28
C PRO A 107 24.54 -6.21 -0.24
N GLN A 108 25.79 -6.02 -0.66
CA GLN A 108 26.89 -5.68 0.25
C GLN A 108 26.81 -4.22 0.71
N VAL A 109 26.40 -3.31 -0.19
CA VAL A 109 26.10 -1.91 0.16
C VAL A 109 24.94 -1.86 1.16
N LEU A 110 23.86 -2.59 0.92
CA LEU A 110 22.72 -2.62 1.83
C LEU A 110 23.10 -3.17 3.20
N GLU A 111 23.91 -4.23 3.27
CA GLU A 111 24.38 -4.76 4.56
C GLU A 111 25.12 -3.70 5.37
N ARG A 112 26.00 -2.93 4.75
CA ARG A 112 26.72 -1.81 5.41
C ARG A 112 25.77 -0.70 5.87
N GLN A 113 24.63 -0.53 5.20
CA GLN A 113 23.63 0.49 5.52
C GLN A 113 22.55 0.01 6.52
N LEU A 114 22.53 -1.28 6.89
CA LEU A 114 21.58 -1.81 7.87
C LEU A 114 21.48 -1.01 9.17
N PRO A 115 22.56 -0.43 9.74
CA PRO A 115 22.43 0.42 10.92
C PRO A 115 21.52 1.64 10.72
N LEU A 116 21.34 2.11 9.48
CA LEU A 116 20.42 3.22 9.17
C LEU A 116 18.96 2.76 9.03
N LEU A 117 18.73 1.45 8.83
CA LEU A 117 17.41 0.88 8.59
C LEU A 117 16.85 0.20 9.84
N VAL A 118 17.63 -0.70 10.44
CA VAL A 118 17.20 -1.53 11.57
C VAL A 118 16.82 -0.64 12.75
N ASN A 119 15.60 -0.81 13.26
CA ASN A 119 15.04 -0.03 14.36
C ASN A 119 15.01 1.50 14.11
N ARG A 120 15.08 1.94 12.85
CA ARG A 120 15.07 3.37 12.46
C ARG A 120 14.13 3.67 11.31
N HIS A 121 13.91 2.73 10.40
CA HIS A 121 13.02 2.88 9.27
C HIS A 121 11.67 2.20 9.55
N ILE A 122 10.56 2.87 9.22
CA ILE A 122 9.20 2.32 9.29
C ILE A 122 8.62 2.32 7.87
N PRO A 123 8.51 1.16 7.19
CA PRO A 123 7.92 1.11 5.86
C PRO A 123 6.40 1.22 5.91
N ASN A 124 5.84 1.88 4.89
CA ASN A 124 4.39 2.11 4.76
C ASN A 124 3.54 0.83 4.75
N LEU A 125 4.16 -0.29 4.35
CA LEU A 125 3.49 -1.56 4.09
C LEU A 125 2.99 -2.25 5.38
N VAL A 126 3.87 -2.34 6.38
CA VAL A 126 3.61 -3.05 7.64
C VAL A 126 3.49 -2.10 8.84
N ALA A 127 4.05 -0.89 8.74
CA ALA A 127 4.06 0.12 9.80
C ALA A 127 4.67 -0.35 11.14
N THR A 128 5.68 -1.22 11.05
CA THR A 128 6.53 -1.68 12.15
C THR A 128 7.99 -1.30 11.89
N LEU A 129 8.83 -1.27 12.93
CA LEU A 129 10.25 -0.95 12.76
C LEU A 129 10.95 -2.04 11.94
N PHE A 130 11.71 -1.62 10.92
CA PHE A 130 12.48 -2.53 10.08
C PHE A 130 13.40 -3.40 10.92
N SER A 131 13.37 -4.71 10.68
CA SER A 131 14.15 -5.70 11.40
C SER A 131 14.53 -6.86 10.49
N LEU A 132 15.57 -7.60 10.89
CA LEU A 132 15.97 -8.87 10.26
C LEU A 132 15.54 -10.10 11.08
N GLU A 133 14.75 -9.90 12.14
CA GLU A 133 14.19 -10.99 12.93
C GLU A 133 13.14 -11.77 12.16
N SER A 134 13.04 -13.08 12.42
CA SER A 134 12.09 -13.98 11.74
C SER A 134 10.64 -13.48 11.82
N SER A 135 10.22 -12.91 12.95
CA SER A 135 8.88 -12.35 13.12
C SER A 135 8.57 -11.22 12.15
N TYR A 136 9.58 -10.42 11.77
CA TYR A 136 9.41 -9.33 10.80
C TYR A 136 9.26 -9.87 9.38
N PHE A 137 9.99 -10.93 9.00
CA PHE A 137 9.78 -11.61 7.72
C PHE A 137 8.36 -12.17 7.61
N GLU A 138 7.84 -12.77 8.67
CA GLU A 138 6.48 -13.30 8.71
C GLU A 138 5.46 -12.17 8.54
N GLU A 139 5.64 -11.04 9.22
CA GLU A 139 4.76 -9.87 9.09
C GLU A 139 4.73 -9.33 7.64
N VAL A 140 5.90 -9.16 7.02
CA VAL A 140 6.00 -8.71 5.62
C VAL A 140 5.39 -9.75 4.67
N TYR A 141 5.59 -11.05 4.92
CA TYR A 141 4.96 -12.11 4.15
C TYR A 141 3.44 -12.10 4.28
N GLN A 142 2.88 -11.87 5.47
CA GLN A 142 1.44 -11.76 5.65
C GLN A 142 0.85 -10.59 4.86
N ALA A 143 1.56 -9.46 4.77
CA ALA A 143 1.15 -8.29 4.00
C ALA A 143 1.27 -8.47 2.47
N THR A 144 2.28 -9.22 2.00
CA THR A 144 2.64 -9.31 0.57
C THR A 144 2.24 -10.61 -0.11
N LYS A 145 2.22 -11.71 0.64
CA LYS A 145 2.21 -13.08 0.15
C LYS A 145 3.30 -13.33 -0.90
N SER A 146 4.48 -12.72 -0.72
CA SER A 146 5.61 -12.88 -1.64
C SER A 146 6.12 -14.33 -1.65
N PRO A 147 6.27 -14.96 -2.82
CA PRO A 147 6.85 -16.30 -2.90
C PRO A 147 8.31 -16.32 -2.44
N PHE A 148 9.07 -15.24 -2.66
CA PHE A 148 10.47 -15.16 -2.23
C PHE A 148 10.63 -15.06 -0.72
N LEU A 149 9.67 -14.43 -0.03
CA LEU A 149 9.65 -14.44 1.44
C LEU A 149 9.23 -15.83 1.95
N ALA A 150 8.30 -16.51 1.28
CA ALA A 150 7.88 -17.86 1.66
C ALA A 150 9.07 -18.85 1.64
N GLU A 151 9.96 -18.75 0.66
CA GLU A 151 11.16 -19.59 0.55
C GLU A 151 12.12 -19.41 1.75
N VAL A 152 12.26 -18.18 2.23
CA VAL A 152 13.20 -17.84 3.32
C VAL A 152 12.60 -18.05 4.71
N LEU A 153 11.27 -18.14 4.83
CA LEU A 153 10.59 -18.36 6.11
C LEU A 153 10.75 -19.78 6.67
N ASP A 154 11.26 -20.73 5.89
CA ASP A 154 11.77 -21.98 6.46
C ASP A 154 12.93 -21.65 7.43
N THR A 155 12.78 -22.05 8.70
CA THR A 155 13.70 -21.66 9.80
C THR A 155 15.14 -22.03 9.50
N MET A 156 15.38 -23.15 8.82
CA MET A 156 16.74 -23.54 8.41
C MET A 156 17.29 -22.61 7.32
N HIS A 157 16.44 -22.22 6.36
CA HIS A 157 16.84 -21.35 5.25
C HIS A 157 17.17 -19.94 5.74
N LEU A 158 16.37 -19.39 6.65
CA LEU A 158 16.63 -18.07 7.24
C LEU A 158 17.99 -18.02 7.94
N GLN A 159 18.34 -19.04 8.72
CA GLN A 159 19.61 -19.10 9.47
C GLN A 159 20.82 -19.27 8.56
N LEU A 160 20.68 -19.97 7.44
CA LEU A 160 21.77 -20.24 6.49
C LEU A 160 21.96 -19.10 5.49
N THR A 161 20.98 -18.22 5.32
CA THR A 161 21.05 -17.13 4.34
C THR A 161 21.94 -15.99 4.85
N MET A 162 22.84 -15.52 3.99
CA MET A 162 23.70 -14.38 4.31
C MET A 162 22.88 -13.12 4.63
N LYS A 163 23.32 -12.36 5.64
CA LYS A 163 22.69 -11.11 6.08
C LYS A 163 22.49 -10.09 4.95
N ALA A 164 23.47 -9.93 4.06
CA ALA A 164 23.33 -9.13 2.84
C ALA A 164 22.13 -9.52 1.97
N GLN A 165 21.92 -10.83 1.77
CA GLN A 165 20.84 -11.34 0.92
C GLN A 165 19.48 -11.16 1.60
N LEU A 166 19.40 -11.39 2.91
CA LEU A 166 18.20 -11.13 3.71
C LEU A 166 17.80 -9.65 3.67
N ALA A 167 18.76 -8.75 3.86
CA ALA A 167 18.53 -7.31 3.79
C ALA A 167 18.05 -6.88 2.40
N HIS A 168 18.73 -7.36 1.36
CA HIS A 168 18.37 -7.08 -0.03
C HIS A 168 16.97 -7.60 -0.38
N LEU A 169 16.64 -8.83 0.00
CA LEU A 169 15.32 -9.40 -0.19
C LEU A 169 14.24 -8.54 0.47
N LEU A 170 14.37 -8.22 1.77
CA LEU A 170 13.37 -7.42 2.47
C LEU A 170 13.19 -6.03 1.85
N VAL A 171 14.29 -5.30 1.59
CA VAL A 171 14.20 -3.94 1.01
C VAL A 171 13.51 -3.99 -0.36
N VAL A 172 13.87 -4.96 -1.21
CA VAL A 172 13.26 -5.12 -2.53
C VAL A 172 11.78 -5.47 -2.41
N GLU A 173 11.40 -6.42 -1.56
CA GLU A 173 9.99 -6.83 -1.43
C GLU A 173 9.14 -5.73 -0.80
N LEU A 174 9.63 -5.04 0.23
CA LEU A 174 8.94 -3.90 0.84
C LEU A 174 8.64 -2.82 -0.21
N LEU A 175 9.65 -2.41 -0.99
CA LEU A 175 9.50 -1.38 -2.02
C LEU A 175 8.64 -1.85 -3.20
N ALA A 176 8.81 -3.10 -3.64
CA ALA A 176 8.07 -3.64 -4.77
C ALA A 176 6.56 -3.70 -4.49
N TYR A 177 6.18 -4.13 -3.28
CA TYR A 177 4.78 -4.21 -2.87
C TYR A 177 4.21 -2.88 -2.37
N GLN A 178 5.05 -1.95 -1.88
CA GLN A 178 4.57 -0.63 -1.47
C GLN A 178 3.79 0.07 -2.58
N PHE A 179 4.12 -0.17 -3.85
CA PHE A 179 3.38 0.38 -5.00
C PHE A 179 1.93 -0.13 -5.12
N ALA A 180 1.64 -1.34 -4.63
CA ALA A 180 0.38 -2.06 -4.87
C ALA A 180 -0.40 -2.44 -3.59
N VAL A 181 0.08 -2.01 -2.43
CA VAL A 181 -0.54 -2.33 -1.13
C VAL A 181 -0.82 -1.05 -0.34
N PRO A 182 -1.96 -0.95 0.38
CA PRO A 182 -2.37 0.27 1.09
C PRO A 182 -1.37 0.75 2.14
N VAL A 183 -1.17 2.07 2.20
CA VAL A 183 -0.30 2.74 3.18
C VAL A 183 -0.95 2.77 4.56
N GLN A 184 -0.21 2.35 5.59
CA GLN A 184 -0.68 2.16 6.97
C GLN A 184 -0.34 3.33 7.92
N TRP A 185 -0.57 4.59 7.52
CA TRP A 185 -0.10 5.75 8.30
C TRP A 185 -0.71 5.86 9.71
N ILE A 186 -1.98 5.47 9.89
CA ILE A 186 -2.61 5.39 11.22
C ILE A 186 -1.81 4.47 12.15
N LYS A 187 -1.36 3.30 11.66
CA LYS A 187 -0.53 2.38 12.45
C LYS A 187 0.85 2.97 12.74
N THR A 188 1.46 3.63 11.76
CA THR A 188 2.74 4.33 11.94
C THR A 188 2.63 5.38 13.04
N GLN A 189 1.57 6.19 13.03
CA GLN A 189 1.33 7.19 14.08
C GLN A 189 1.14 6.53 15.44
N ALA A 190 0.36 5.46 15.53
CA ALA A 190 0.16 4.72 16.78
C ALA A 190 1.48 4.19 17.35
N LEU A 191 2.39 3.69 16.50
CA LEU A 191 3.72 3.24 16.90
C LEU A 191 4.63 4.37 17.40
N LEU A 192 4.54 5.57 16.79
CA LEU A 192 5.39 6.71 17.14
C LEU A 192 4.96 7.43 18.42
N PHE A 193 3.69 7.31 18.80
CA PHE A 193 3.09 8.04 19.92
C PHE A 193 2.55 7.11 21.03
N SER A 194 2.92 5.82 21.00
CA SER A 194 2.60 4.84 22.07
C SER A 194 3.48 4.97 23.29
#